data_AF-A0A7S3YAJ5-F1
#
_entry.id   AF-A0A7S3YAJ5-F1
#
_cell.length_a   1.000
_cell.length_b   1.000
_cell.length_c   1.000
_cell.angle_alpha   90.00
_cell.angle_beta   90.00
_cell.angle_gamma   90.00
#
_symmetry.space_group_name_H-M   'P 1'
#
loop_
_entity.id
_entity.type
_entity.pdbx_description
1 polymer ?
#
loop_
_entity_poly.entity_id
_entity_poly.type
_entity_poly.pdbx_seq_one_letter_code
_entity_poly.pdbx_strand_id
1 'polypeptide(L)'
;EEAYRLPVLAGLAVSVGGLTESVVKSSSKALLDWAREVRASGNLRPLDDLCRSIIVLFDTYSKEDRVIVPMLKMVDLLLANEVLEHTCTEENSFALDLLGKLQQELRNCSNVHKFLAAAAVATGLLKHPGQAQVAALRFVLILLGHRFPRVRSATAEAFYSAALANDTALPAAAQPHSEELLDLLLTGHG
;
A
#
# COMPACT_ATOMS: atom_id res chain seq x y z
N GLU A 1 -4.78 12.77 25.64
CA GLU A 1 -3.93 12.94 24.44
C GLU A 1 -4.50 12.32 23.16
N GLU A 2 -5.48 11.42 23.23
CA GLU A 2 -5.97 10.67 22.06
C GLU A 2 -6.84 11.48 21.07
N ALA A 3 -7.49 12.56 21.53
CA ALA A 3 -8.41 13.37 20.73
C ALA A 3 -7.74 14.13 19.55
N TYR A 4 -6.42 14.35 19.59
CA TYR A 4 -5.69 15.06 18.54
C TYR A 4 -4.90 14.14 17.62
N ARG A 5 -4.68 12.87 17.99
CA ARG A 5 -3.83 11.95 17.21
C ARG A 5 -4.40 11.69 15.82
N LEU A 6 -5.70 11.43 15.74
CA LEU A 6 -6.37 11.09 14.49
C LEU A 6 -6.50 12.29 13.53
N PRO A 7 -6.93 13.50 13.96
CA PRO A 7 -6.91 14.68 13.10
C PRO A 7 -5.51 15.08 12.61
N VAL A 8 -4.49 14.98 13.48
CA VAL A 8 -3.10 15.26 13.10
C VAL A 8 -2.63 14.28 12.05
N LEU A 9 -2.91 12.98 12.21
CA LEU A 9 -2.54 11.98 11.22
C LEU A 9 -3.28 12.16 9.90
N ALA A 10 -4.56 12.51 9.92
CA ALA A 10 -5.30 12.85 8.70
C ALA A 10 -4.67 14.05 7.98
N GLY A 11 -4.30 15.10 8.72
CA GLY A 11 -3.58 16.25 8.17
C GLY A 11 -2.20 15.89 7.59
N LEU A 12 -1.46 15.00 8.26
CA LEU A 12 -0.20 14.46 7.77
C LEU A 12 -0.38 13.66 6.48
N ALA A 13 -1.37 12.75 6.44
CA ALA A 13 -1.70 11.97 5.26
C ALA A 13 -2.05 12.86 4.06
N VAL A 14 -2.85 13.91 4.27
CA VAL A 14 -3.17 14.89 3.24
C VAL A 14 -1.94 15.70 2.81
N SER A 15 -1.02 16.00 3.71
CA SER A 15 0.21 16.75 3.38
C SER A 15 1.23 15.90 2.60
N VAL A 16 1.37 14.63 2.98
CA VAL A 16 2.29 13.65 2.35
C VAL A 16 1.73 13.13 1.03
N GLY A 17 0.45 12.78 0.97
CA GLY A 17 -0.20 12.25 -0.23
C GLY A 17 -0.95 13.28 -1.08
N GLY A 18 -0.77 14.57 -0.76
CA GLY A 18 -1.52 15.69 -1.33
C GLY A 18 -1.15 16.03 -2.78
N LEU A 19 -1.66 17.17 -3.24
CA LEU A 19 -1.49 17.66 -4.61
C LEU A 19 -0.30 18.62 -4.78
N THR A 20 0.13 19.29 -3.71
CA THR A 20 1.15 20.34 -3.76
C THR A 20 2.56 19.76 -3.60
N GLU A 21 3.34 19.81 -4.68
CA GLU A 21 4.66 19.15 -4.77
C GLU A 21 5.66 19.57 -3.67
N SER A 22 5.77 20.86 -3.36
CA SER A 22 6.71 21.36 -2.34
C SER A 22 6.37 20.86 -0.93
N VAL A 23 5.07 20.79 -0.59
CA VAL A 23 4.57 20.27 0.69
C VAL A 23 4.73 18.77 0.74
N VAL A 24 4.38 18.06 -0.33
CA VAL A 24 4.57 16.60 -0.45
C VAL A 24 6.03 16.26 -0.24
N LYS A 25 6.95 16.92 -0.95
CA LYS A 25 8.40 16.65 -0.85
C LYS A 25 8.92 16.84 0.58
N SER A 26 8.60 17.97 1.20
CA SER A 26 9.09 18.28 2.54
C SER A 26 8.47 17.37 3.60
N SER A 27 7.17 17.08 3.50
CA SER A 27 6.44 16.24 4.45
C SER A 27 6.83 14.77 4.33
N SER A 28 6.97 14.25 3.11
CA SER A 28 7.45 12.90 2.83
C SER A 28 8.85 12.68 3.40
N LYS A 29 9.75 13.65 3.19
CA LYS A 29 11.10 13.58 3.76
C LYS A 29 11.06 13.52 5.29
N ALA A 30 10.32 14.44 5.93
CA ALA A 30 10.22 14.48 7.38
C ALA A 30 9.63 13.19 7.97
N LEU A 31 8.58 12.64 7.34
CA LEU A 31 7.97 11.37 7.76
C LEU A 31 8.94 10.20 7.64
N LEU A 32 9.68 10.10 6.53
CA LEU A 32 10.64 9.03 6.33
C LEU A 32 11.84 9.14 7.27
N ASP A 33 12.34 10.35 7.49
CA ASP A 33 13.45 10.60 8.42
C ASP A 33 13.01 10.21 9.86
N TRP A 34 11.82 10.63 10.30
CA TRP A 34 11.23 10.19 11.58
C TRP A 34 11.07 8.66 11.67
N ALA A 35 10.52 8.02 10.65
CA ALA A 35 10.28 6.57 10.66
C ALA A 35 11.60 5.78 10.76
N ARG A 36 12.66 6.25 10.08
CA ARG A 36 14.00 5.66 10.15
C ARG A 36 14.62 5.85 11.53
N GLU A 37 14.47 7.01 12.15
CA GLU A 37 14.93 7.26 13.52
C GLU A 37 14.23 6.35 14.53
N VAL A 38 12.91 6.17 14.42
CA VAL A 38 12.15 5.23 15.27
C VAL A 38 12.67 3.81 15.11
N ARG A 39 12.91 3.34 13.88
CA ARG A 39 13.52 2.03 13.63
C ARG A 39 14.90 1.91 14.26
N ALA A 40 15.77 2.91 14.07
CA ALA A 40 17.12 2.92 14.62
C ALA A 40 17.15 2.90 16.15
N SER A 41 16.13 3.46 16.81
CA SER A 41 16.01 3.44 18.27
C SER A 41 15.64 2.07 18.85
N GLY A 42 15.13 1.13 18.03
CA GLY A 42 14.62 -0.17 18.45
C GLY A 42 13.26 -0.16 19.15
N ASN A 43 12.72 1.01 19.52
CA ASN A 43 11.38 1.14 20.07
C ASN A 43 10.35 1.33 18.95
N LEU A 44 9.81 0.23 18.42
CA LEU A 44 8.89 0.25 17.27
C LEU A 44 7.45 0.70 17.60
N ARG A 45 7.13 0.91 18.88
CA ARG A 45 5.79 1.33 19.34
C ARG A 45 5.19 2.52 18.56
N PRO A 46 5.93 3.59 18.22
CA PRO A 46 5.37 4.71 17.45
C PRO A 46 4.97 4.32 16.02
N LEU A 47 5.67 3.37 15.39
CA LEU A 47 5.30 2.86 14.07
C LEU A 47 4.08 1.94 14.16
N ASP A 48 3.99 1.11 15.21
CA ASP A 48 2.79 0.32 15.46
C ASP A 48 1.55 1.20 15.69
N ASP A 49 1.72 2.30 16.43
CA ASP A 49 0.65 3.29 16.67
C ASP A 49 0.23 4.02 15.40
N LEU A 50 1.19 4.33 14.51
CA LEU A 50 0.91 4.86 13.18
C LEU A 50 0.09 3.86 12.37
N CYS A 51 0.50 2.59 12.32
CA CYS A 51 -0.21 1.52 11.62
C CYS A 51 -1.63 1.32 12.16
N ARG A 52 -1.80 1.25 13.48
CA ARG A 52 -3.14 1.22 14.12
C ARG A 52 -3.99 2.42 13.72
N SER A 53 -3.40 3.60 13.71
CA SER A 53 -4.11 4.84 13.38
C SER A 53 -4.50 4.90 11.90
N ILE A 54 -3.68 4.34 10.99
CA ILE A 54 -4.04 4.16 9.57
C ILE A 54 -5.30 3.30 9.43
N ILE A 55 -5.39 2.18 10.16
CA ILE A 55 -6.59 1.33 10.14
C ILE A 55 -7.81 2.09 10.65
N VAL A 56 -7.68 2.88 11.72
CA VAL A 56 -8.78 3.72 12.25
C VAL A 56 -9.19 4.82 11.26
N LEU A 57 -8.25 5.37 10.49
CA LEU A 57 -8.56 6.38 9.46
C LEU A 57 -9.46 5.83 8.36
N PHE A 58 -9.31 4.56 7.95
CA PHE A 58 -10.23 3.94 7.00
C PHE A 58 -11.67 3.95 7.52
N ASP A 59 -11.88 3.63 8.79
CA ASP A 59 -13.23 3.61 9.38
C ASP A 59 -13.80 5.02 9.54
N THR A 60 -12.95 5.97 9.95
CA THR A 60 -13.36 7.34 10.26
C THR A 60 -13.67 8.15 9.00
N TYR A 61 -12.87 7.97 7.95
CA TYR A 61 -12.97 8.70 6.69
C TYR A 61 -13.42 7.81 5.53
N SER A 62 -14.16 6.74 5.82
CA SER A 62 -14.64 5.82 4.79
C SER A 62 -15.39 6.57 3.69
N LYS A 63 -15.07 6.27 2.44
CA LYS A 63 -15.59 6.91 1.22
C LYS A 63 -15.22 8.39 1.03
N GLU A 64 -14.45 8.99 1.93
CA GLU A 64 -13.93 10.35 1.77
C GLU A 64 -12.61 10.32 1.01
N ASP A 65 -12.71 10.34 -0.33
CA ASP A 65 -11.57 10.19 -1.24
C ASP A 65 -10.47 11.23 -1.02
N ARG A 66 -10.85 12.42 -0.51
CA ARG A 66 -9.93 13.52 -0.19
C ARG A 66 -8.95 13.18 0.94
N VAL A 67 -9.27 12.17 1.75
CA VAL A 67 -8.42 11.70 2.85
C VAL A 67 -7.85 10.32 2.52
N ILE A 68 -8.70 9.40 2.04
CA ILE A 68 -8.29 8.02 1.75
C ILE A 68 -7.21 7.98 0.68
N VAL A 69 -7.37 8.68 -0.45
CA VAL A 69 -6.38 8.58 -1.54
C VAL A 69 -5.00 9.12 -1.13
N PRO A 70 -4.88 10.29 -0.48
CA PRO A 70 -3.60 10.74 0.08
C PRO A 70 -3.03 9.79 1.13
N MET A 71 -3.86 9.24 2.01
CA MET A 71 -3.43 8.25 3.00
C MET A 71 -2.85 6.99 2.34
N LEU A 72 -3.49 6.47 1.29
CA LEU A 72 -2.96 5.32 0.54
C LEU A 72 -1.59 5.62 -0.08
N LYS A 73 -1.39 6.81 -0.62
CA LYS A 73 -0.07 7.23 -1.13
C LYS A 73 0.98 7.35 -0.03
N MET A 74 0.58 7.80 1.16
CA MET A 74 1.48 7.81 2.33
C MET A 74 1.88 6.39 2.73
N VAL A 75 0.93 5.44 2.74
CA VAL A 75 1.22 4.03 3.04
C VAL A 75 2.14 3.43 1.99
N ASP A 76 1.87 3.67 0.70
CA ASP A 76 2.72 3.26 -0.41
C ASP A 76 4.16 3.80 -0.26
N LEU A 77 4.31 5.09 0.07
CA LEU A 77 5.61 5.70 0.35
C LEU A 77 6.37 4.97 1.48
N LEU A 78 5.67 4.64 2.58
CA LEU A 78 6.26 3.95 3.73
C LEU A 78 6.69 2.51 3.38
N LEU A 79 5.88 1.79 2.58
CA LEU A 79 6.20 0.44 2.09
C LEU A 79 7.39 0.47 1.11
N ALA A 80 7.39 1.42 0.17
CA ALA A 80 8.45 1.57 -0.82
C ALA A 80 9.83 1.90 -0.20
N ASN A 81 9.83 2.51 0.99
CA ASN A 81 11.05 2.85 1.75
C ASN A 81 11.37 1.85 2.86
N GLU A 82 10.66 0.70 2.92
CA GLU A 82 10.97 -0.42 3.81
C GLU A 82 10.98 -0.02 5.30
N VAL A 83 10.16 0.97 5.69
CA VAL A 83 10.07 1.39 7.10
C VAL A 83 9.02 0.60 7.89
N LEU A 84 8.18 -0.20 7.21
CA LEU A 84 7.08 -0.97 7.82
C LEU A 84 7.30 -2.48 7.85
N GLU A 85 8.50 -2.98 7.54
CA GLU A 85 8.78 -4.43 7.42
C GLU A 85 8.40 -5.23 8.67
N HIS A 86 8.64 -4.66 9.86
CA HIS A 86 8.27 -5.24 11.16
C HIS A 86 6.76 -5.45 11.35
N THR A 87 5.94 -4.73 10.59
CA THR A 87 4.47 -4.85 10.64
C THR A 87 3.90 -5.79 9.57
N CYS A 88 4.75 -6.32 8.69
CA CYS A 88 4.39 -7.24 7.63
C CYS A 88 4.77 -8.70 7.94
N THR A 89 4.92 -9.04 9.23
CA THR A 89 5.24 -10.40 9.70
C THR A 89 3.96 -11.22 9.93
N GLU A 90 4.08 -12.55 10.03
CA GLU A 90 2.92 -13.42 10.32
C GLU A 90 2.28 -13.16 11.69
N GLU A 91 3.05 -12.59 12.63
CA GLU A 91 2.60 -12.23 13.97
C GLU A 91 1.85 -10.89 14.02
N ASN A 92 1.95 -10.08 12.96
CA ASN A 92 1.33 -8.76 12.89
C ASN A 92 0.16 -8.74 11.89
N SER A 93 -1.03 -8.38 12.35
CA SER A 93 -2.23 -8.36 11.51
C SER A 93 -2.32 -7.16 10.57
N PHE A 94 -1.46 -6.14 10.70
CA PHE A 94 -1.60 -4.87 10.01
C PHE A 94 -1.74 -5.02 8.49
N ALA A 95 -0.89 -5.81 7.84
CA ALA A 95 -0.94 -6.00 6.39
C ALA A 95 -2.25 -6.66 5.92
N LEU A 96 -2.75 -7.64 6.67
CA LEU A 96 -4.03 -8.31 6.37
C LEU A 96 -5.22 -7.38 6.65
N ASP A 97 -5.19 -6.64 7.76
CA ASP A 97 -6.21 -5.67 8.12
C ASP A 97 -6.28 -4.55 7.07
N LEU A 98 -5.13 -4.05 6.63
CA LEU A 98 -5.00 -3.05 5.56
C LEU A 98 -5.62 -3.54 4.26
N LEU A 99 -5.33 -4.77 3.83
CA LEU A 99 -5.95 -5.38 2.64
C LEU A 99 -7.46 -5.55 2.82
N GLY A 100 -7.92 -5.94 4.00
CA GLY A 100 -9.34 -6.03 4.34
C GLY A 100 -10.05 -4.68 4.22
N LYS A 101 -9.45 -3.61 4.78
CA LYS A 101 -9.96 -2.23 4.67
C LYS A 101 -9.96 -1.74 3.23
N LEU A 102 -8.90 -2.01 2.46
CA LEU A 102 -8.83 -1.68 1.03
C LEU A 102 -9.97 -2.32 0.24
N GLN A 103 -10.22 -3.62 0.45
CA GLN A 103 -11.31 -4.32 -0.21
C GLN A 103 -12.67 -3.72 0.15
N GLN A 104 -12.90 -3.40 1.42
CA GLN A 104 -14.15 -2.76 1.87
C GLN A 104 -14.34 -1.38 1.25
N GLU A 105 -13.28 -0.58 1.23
CA GLU A 105 -13.29 0.81 0.76
C GLU A 105 -13.45 0.91 -0.77
N LEU A 106 -13.01 -0.11 -1.51
CA LEU A 106 -13.19 -0.20 -2.96
C LEU A 106 -14.52 -0.83 -3.40
N ARG A 107 -15.30 -1.43 -2.49
CA ARG A 107 -16.61 -1.99 -2.84
C ARG A 107 -17.51 -0.87 -3.38
N ASN A 108 -18.03 -1.07 -4.59
CA ASN A 108 -18.86 -0.09 -5.31
C ASN A 108 -18.17 1.26 -5.57
N CYS A 109 -16.82 1.30 -5.54
CA CYS A 109 -16.06 2.49 -5.88
C CYS A 109 -15.99 2.68 -7.41
N SER A 110 -16.06 3.94 -7.84
CA SER A 110 -15.84 4.36 -9.24
C SER A 110 -14.64 5.28 -9.41
N ASN A 111 -13.97 5.66 -8.31
CA ASN A 111 -12.81 6.54 -8.35
C ASN A 111 -11.54 5.78 -8.80
N VAL A 112 -11.12 6.04 -10.04
CA VAL A 112 -9.91 5.46 -10.63
C VAL A 112 -8.66 5.74 -9.80
N HIS A 113 -8.49 6.95 -9.26
CA HIS A 113 -7.30 7.30 -8.46
C HIS A 113 -7.19 6.49 -7.17
N LYS A 114 -8.34 6.13 -6.57
CA LYS A 114 -8.36 5.26 -5.39
C LYS A 114 -7.92 3.83 -5.75
N PHE A 115 -8.38 3.30 -6.88
CA PHE A 115 -7.90 2.00 -7.38
C PHE A 115 -6.40 2.01 -7.66
N LEU A 116 -5.87 3.08 -8.28
CA LEU A 116 -4.43 3.21 -8.56
C LEU A 116 -3.60 3.23 -7.27
N ALA A 117 -4.03 4.00 -6.27
CA ALA A 117 -3.34 4.06 -4.98
C ALA A 117 -3.43 2.72 -4.22
N ALA A 118 -4.58 2.03 -4.28
CA ALA A 118 -4.74 0.72 -3.69
C ALA A 118 -3.89 -0.37 -4.38
N ALA A 119 -3.74 -0.29 -5.71
CA ALA A 119 -2.86 -1.18 -6.47
C ALA A 119 -1.40 -1.03 -6.00
N ALA A 120 -0.90 0.21 -5.87
CA ALA A 120 0.45 0.48 -5.40
C ALA A 120 0.71 -0.11 -4.01
N VAL A 121 -0.19 0.15 -3.06
CA VAL A 121 -0.11 -0.44 -1.70
C VAL A 121 -0.11 -1.96 -1.74
N ALA A 122 -1.03 -2.57 -2.50
CA ALA A 122 -1.10 -4.03 -2.59
C ALA A 122 0.16 -4.64 -3.23
N THR A 123 0.72 -4.01 -4.26
CA THR A 123 1.98 -4.46 -4.86
C THR A 123 3.18 -4.29 -3.91
N GLY A 124 3.19 -3.24 -3.07
CA GLY A 124 4.22 -3.05 -2.05
C GLY A 124 4.23 -4.17 -1.01
N LEU A 125 3.07 -4.74 -0.69
CA LEU A 125 2.94 -5.86 0.25
C LEU A 125 3.43 -7.20 -0.31
N LEU A 126 3.63 -7.33 -1.63
CA LEU A 126 4.09 -8.59 -2.24
C LEU A 126 5.51 -8.97 -1.82
N LYS A 127 6.33 -8.02 -1.37
CA LYS A 127 7.70 -8.27 -0.95
C LYS A 127 7.82 -9.12 0.32
N HIS A 128 6.75 -9.20 1.11
CA HIS A 128 6.76 -9.83 2.43
C HIS A 128 6.09 -11.21 2.38
N PRO A 129 6.85 -12.32 2.43
CA PRO A 129 6.28 -13.66 2.30
C PRO A 129 5.30 -13.97 3.43
N GLY A 130 4.28 -14.77 3.12
CA GLY A 130 3.28 -15.23 4.08
C GLY A 130 1.85 -14.97 3.61
N GLN A 131 0.90 -15.00 4.55
CA GLN A 131 -0.54 -14.86 4.25
C GLN A 131 -0.88 -13.51 3.61
N ALA A 132 -0.22 -12.43 4.04
CA ALA A 132 -0.43 -11.10 3.51
C ALA A 132 -0.04 -11.01 2.03
N GLN A 133 1.07 -11.60 1.61
CA GLN A 133 1.46 -11.67 0.20
C GLN A 133 0.43 -12.44 -0.64
N VAL A 134 -0.06 -13.58 -0.16
CA VAL A 134 -1.08 -14.35 -0.90
C VAL A 134 -2.37 -13.54 -1.06
N ALA A 135 -2.79 -12.83 0.00
CA ALA A 135 -3.96 -11.97 -0.05
C ALA A 135 -3.74 -10.75 -0.97
N ALA A 136 -2.57 -10.13 -0.92
CA ALA A 136 -2.17 -9.03 -1.79
C ALA A 136 -2.14 -9.46 -3.25
N LEU A 137 -1.56 -10.62 -3.56
CA LEU A 137 -1.51 -11.17 -4.92
C LEU A 137 -2.92 -11.40 -5.46
N ARG A 138 -3.81 -12.02 -4.69
CA ARG A 138 -5.21 -12.20 -5.09
C ARG A 138 -5.88 -10.86 -5.42
N PHE A 139 -5.63 -9.85 -4.60
CA PHE A 139 -6.17 -8.52 -4.82
C PHE A 139 -5.59 -7.86 -6.09
N VAL A 140 -4.28 -7.95 -6.31
CA VAL A 140 -3.60 -7.48 -7.53
C VAL A 140 -4.18 -8.16 -8.78
N LEU A 141 -4.36 -9.48 -8.75
CA LEU A 141 -4.97 -10.25 -9.85
C LEU A 141 -6.39 -9.78 -10.18
N ILE A 142 -7.20 -9.44 -9.17
CA ILE A 142 -8.53 -8.85 -9.38
C ILE A 142 -8.42 -7.49 -10.08
N LEU A 143 -7.45 -6.65 -9.70
CA LEU A 143 -7.25 -5.33 -10.31
C LEU A 143 -6.69 -5.41 -11.74
N LEU A 144 -5.91 -6.44 -12.07
CA LEU A 144 -5.49 -6.73 -13.45
C LEU A 144 -6.69 -7.04 -14.35
N GLY A 145 -7.76 -7.61 -13.81
CA GLY A 145 -9.03 -7.85 -14.52
C GLY A 145 -10.03 -6.69 -14.45
N HIS A 146 -9.65 -5.49 -13.98
CA HIS A 146 -10.61 -4.44 -13.69
C HIS A 146 -11.26 -3.84 -14.96
N ARG A 147 -12.52 -3.37 -14.84
CA ARG A 147 -13.28 -2.76 -15.96
C ARG A 147 -12.60 -1.54 -16.57
N PHE A 148 -11.83 -0.78 -15.79
CA PHE A 148 -11.14 0.42 -16.25
C PHE A 148 -9.75 0.06 -16.81
N PRO A 149 -9.47 0.31 -18.10
CA PRO A 149 -8.19 -0.03 -18.72
C PRO A 149 -6.97 0.59 -18.01
N ARG A 150 -7.12 1.83 -17.54
CA ARG A 150 -6.06 2.54 -16.80
C ARG A 150 -5.69 1.82 -15.49
N VAL A 151 -6.65 1.21 -14.79
CA VAL A 151 -6.37 0.45 -13.56
C VAL A 151 -5.61 -0.82 -13.90
N ARG A 152 -6.00 -1.53 -14.97
CA ARG A 152 -5.30 -2.75 -15.41
C ARG A 152 -3.85 -2.46 -15.76
N SER A 153 -3.63 -1.48 -16.63
CA SER A 153 -2.28 -1.12 -17.12
C SER A 153 -1.36 -0.68 -15.97
N ALA A 154 -1.82 0.18 -15.08
CA ALA A 154 -1.00 0.61 -13.94
C ALA A 154 -0.74 -0.53 -12.93
N THR A 155 -1.73 -1.41 -12.72
CA THR A 155 -1.55 -2.58 -11.85
C THR A 155 -0.53 -3.55 -12.45
N ALA A 156 -0.57 -3.77 -13.77
CA ALA A 156 0.39 -4.62 -14.48
C ALA A 156 1.81 -4.06 -14.37
N GLU A 157 1.99 -2.77 -14.60
CA GLU A 157 3.28 -2.09 -14.47
C GLU A 157 3.84 -2.19 -13.04
N ALA A 158 3.01 -1.88 -12.03
CA ALA A 158 3.41 -1.98 -10.62
C ALA A 158 3.74 -3.42 -10.21
N PHE A 159 2.92 -4.40 -10.65
CA PHE A 159 3.14 -5.81 -10.34
C PHE A 159 4.41 -6.34 -11.01
N TYR A 160 4.61 -6.03 -12.29
CA TYR A 160 5.82 -6.39 -13.03
C TYR A 160 7.07 -5.81 -12.36
N SER A 161 7.03 -4.53 -11.98
CA SER A 161 8.15 -3.88 -11.29
C SER A 161 8.44 -4.53 -9.94
N ALA A 162 7.40 -4.91 -9.18
CA ALA A 162 7.56 -5.60 -7.90
C ALA A 162 8.14 -7.01 -8.07
N ALA A 163 7.70 -7.74 -9.10
CA ALA A 163 8.19 -9.08 -9.44
C ALA A 163 9.64 -9.07 -9.93
N LEU A 164 10.01 -8.08 -10.74
CA LEU A 164 11.39 -7.91 -11.19
C LEU A 164 12.33 -7.53 -10.04
N ALA A 165 11.86 -6.71 -9.10
CA ALA A 165 12.67 -6.27 -7.97
C ALA A 165 12.78 -7.31 -6.85
N ASN A 166 11.88 -8.30 -6.79
CA ASN A 166 11.83 -9.29 -5.72
C ASN A 166 11.47 -10.67 -6.26
N ASP A 167 12.42 -11.60 -6.23
CA ASP A 167 12.19 -13.01 -6.58
C ASP A 167 11.13 -13.69 -5.71
N THR A 168 10.83 -13.09 -4.56
CA THR A 168 9.81 -13.56 -3.62
C THR A 168 8.44 -12.95 -3.86
N ALA A 169 8.25 -12.00 -4.79
CA ALA A 169 6.95 -11.34 -5.01
C ALA A 169 5.81 -12.32 -5.33
N LEU A 170 6.17 -13.47 -5.90
CA LEU A 170 5.29 -14.61 -6.10
C LEU A 170 5.45 -15.62 -4.94
N PRO A 171 4.34 -16.16 -4.39
CA PRO A 171 4.40 -17.27 -3.46
C PRO A 171 5.22 -18.43 -4.04
N ALA A 172 5.90 -19.19 -3.19
CA ALA A 172 6.78 -20.30 -3.63
C ALA A 172 6.12 -21.27 -4.63
N ALA A 173 4.81 -21.50 -4.51
CA ALA A 173 4.06 -22.35 -5.44
C ALA A 173 3.89 -21.78 -6.86
N ALA A 174 4.02 -20.47 -7.04
CA ALA A 174 3.86 -19.76 -8.32
C ALA A 174 5.20 -19.37 -8.98
N GLN A 175 6.31 -19.50 -8.26
CA GLN A 175 7.66 -19.26 -8.78
C GLN A 175 8.04 -20.06 -10.04
N PRO A 176 7.67 -21.34 -10.24
CA PRO A 176 8.05 -22.06 -11.46
C PRO A 176 7.40 -21.53 -12.75
N HIS A 177 6.40 -20.65 -12.65
CA HIS A 177 5.70 -20.03 -13.79
C HIS A 177 5.95 -18.52 -13.89
N SER A 178 6.95 -17.99 -13.19
CA SER A 178 7.21 -16.54 -13.11
C SER A 178 7.52 -15.93 -14.47
N GLU A 179 8.41 -16.55 -15.27
CA GLU A 179 8.79 -16.04 -16.59
C GLU A 179 7.61 -16.00 -17.58
N GLU A 180 6.80 -17.07 -17.63
CA GLU A 180 5.60 -17.12 -18.47
C GLU A 180 4.55 -16.06 -18.07
N LEU A 181 4.39 -15.81 -16.76
CA LEU A 181 3.51 -14.76 -16.26
C LEU A 181 4.01 -13.36 -16.60
N LEU A 182 5.33 -13.14 -16.52
CA LEU A 182 5.95 -11.86 -16.88
C LEU A 182 5.79 -11.58 -18.39
N ASP A 183 6.00 -12.59 -19.24
CA ASP A 183 5.78 -12.47 -20.69
C ASP A 183 4.31 -12.18 -21.04
N LEU A 184 3.36 -12.82 -20.34
CA LEU A 184 1.93 -12.56 -20.53
C LEU A 184 1.55 -11.11 -20.18
N LEU A 185 2.15 -10.55 -19.12
CA LEU A 185 1.92 -9.16 -18.71
C LEU A 185 2.51 -8.16 -19.70
N LEU A 186 3.63 -8.48 -20.34
CA LEU A 186 4.31 -7.63 -21.33
C LEU A 186 3.66 -7.70 -22.72
N THR A 187 3.10 -8.85 -23.11
CA THR A 187 2.57 -9.08 -24.46
C THR A 187 1.15 -8.57 -24.68
N GLY A 188 0.41 -8.24 -23.61
CA GLY A 188 -0.78 -7.36 -23.67
C GLY A 188 -1.85 -7.74 -24.71
N HIS A 189 -2.01 -9.01 -25.10
CA HIS A 189 -3.11 -9.42 -25.95
C HIS A 189 -4.41 -9.53 -25.14
N GLY A 190 -5.11 -8.41 -25.05
CA GLY A 190 -6.47 -8.27 -24.53
C GLY A 190 -7.21 -7.11 -25.17
#